data_AF-A0A1I3SPK6-F1
#
_entry.id   AF-A0A1I3SPK6-F1
#
_cell.length_a   1.000
_cell.length_b   1.000
_cell.length_c   1.000
_cell.angle_alpha   90.00
_cell.angle_beta   90.00
_cell.angle_gamma   90.00
#
_symmetry.space_group_name_H-M   'P 1'
#
loop_
_entity.id
_entity.type
_entity.pdbx_description
1 polymer ?
#
loop_
_entity_poly.entity_id
_entity_poly.type
_entity_poly.pdbx_seq_one_letter_code
_entity_poly.pdbx_strand_id
1 'polypeptide(L)'
;MPRVVLLGSSPGPDAASGQSTPSAALTLPALPGCPTVIGKLHGQLASLDPAPVTIARSGDASAYRGFPGRLVETSDLAGDLRAVADAVEHATENLLILPANSLIHDELIYQITKSKRGALALITKEPREEDENGDTIVPDVPIDEAQPEIGDRTLEGLPVRVRASKSRVISVGSAYHAVTRPNSVLLGPLHLHHKHAVTLAEAARELADMAHLLGPEDDLLQLLVLGLVRRGVSVGTRGRRDLFFRRLNTREQADEAVAEMSTFNEDKARLNNAVKGADGFFTTYFVSTYSRFIARWAARRGLTPNQVTLISIALGVAAAACFATGARPGMVAGGILIYFAFVFDCVDGQVARYARKFGVLGAWLDATFDRFKEYVVFAGLAVGAAVSGVGDVWTLALAALGMQSIKHLLDFSFGAANRRKPPSPLPSVSLAISADTDLRAALEQRKVARSGGIRGLLKMWSKAGRNRAVHWARKMIVFPIGERFAAIAIVSAFFDARVTFITLIIWGGIATAYSLTGRLMRSLA
;
A
#
# COMPACT_ATOMS: atom_id res chain seq x y z
N MET A 1 -4.27 20.01 2.33
CA MET A 1 -3.40 19.00 1.66
C MET A 1 -2.63 18.33 2.80
N PRO A 2 -1.41 17.74 2.70
CA PRO A 2 -0.64 17.51 3.91
C PRO A 2 0.29 18.70 4.20
N ARG A 3 0.38 19.13 5.45
CA ARG A 3 1.40 20.06 5.93
C ARG A 3 2.77 19.39 5.94
N VAL A 4 3.79 20.10 5.49
CA VAL A 4 5.15 19.57 5.34
C VAL A 4 6.08 20.11 6.41
N VAL A 5 6.88 19.22 7.01
CA VAL A 5 7.98 19.57 7.91
C VAL A 5 9.28 18.99 7.35
N LEU A 6 10.25 19.85 7.06
CA LEU A 6 11.57 19.49 6.55
C LEU A 6 12.60 19.52 7.68
N LEU A 7 13.33 18.42 7.82
CA LEU A 7 14.38 18.27 8.82
C LEU A 7 15.72 18.62 8.17
N GLY A 8 16.16 19.86 8.33
CA GLY A 8 17.37 20.45 7.75
C GLY A 8 18.66 19.84 8.31
N SER A 9 18.71 19.67 9.62
CA SER A 9 19.90 19.15 10.33
C SER A 9 19.69 17.76 10.91
N SER A 10 18.78 16.96 10.33
CA SER A 10 18.61 15.57 10.76
C SER A 10 19.93 14.84 10.56
N PRO A 11 20.59 14.34 11.61
CA PRO A 11 21.89 13.69 11.46
C PRO A 11 21.75 12.56 10.45
N GLY A 12 22.58 12.63 9.41
CA GLY A 12 22.74 11.54 8.47
C GLY A 12 23.65 10.45 9.07
N PRO A 13 23.71 9.28 8.42
CA PRO A 13 24.70 8.23 8.66
C PRO A 13 26.11 8.67 9.05
N ASP A 14 26.55 9.77 8.43
CA ASP A 14 27.92 10.22 8.40
C ASP A 14 28.16 11.40 9.36
N ALA A 15 27.21 11.71 10.26
CA ALA A 15 27.39 12.80 11.23
C ALA A 15 28.65 12.62 12.10
N ALA A 16 29.08 11.37 12.31
CA ALA A 16 30.31 11.03 13.01
C ALA A 16 31.61 11.30 12.21
N SER A 17 31.54 11.45 10.88
CA SER A 17 32.72 11.65 10.01
C SER A 17 33.07 13.13 9.74
N GLY A 18 32.25 14.07 10.23
CA GLY A 18 32.59 15.51 10.25
C GLY A 18 32.51 16.25 8.90
N GLN A 19 32.07 15.61 7.82
CA GLN A 19 31.93 16.24 6.49
C GLN A 19 30.51 16.12 5.93
N SER A 20 29.53 16.70 6.63
CA SER A 20 28.17 16.84 6.08
C SER A 20 28.02 18.19 5.39
N THR A 21 27.74 18.19 4.09
CA THR A 21 27.41 19.41 3.34
C THR A 21 25.89 19.65 3.45
N PRO A 22 25.43 20.85 3.85
CA PRO A 22 23.99 21.14 3.89
C PRO A 22 23.34 20.86 2.54
N SER A 23 22.12 20.30 2.53
CA SER A 23 21.43 19.93 1.28
C SER A 23 21.15 21.11 0.34
N ALA A 24 21.16 22.33 0.88
CA ALA A 24 21.10 23.57 0.12
C ALA A 24 22.38 23.88 -0.67
N ALA A 25 23.54 23.36 -0.29
CA ALA A 25 24.79 23.51 -1.03
C ALA A 25 25.06 22.34 -2.00
N LEU A 26 24.30 21.24 -1.89
CA LEU A 26 24.40 20.09 -2.79
C LEU A 26 23.61 20.32 -4.08
N THR A 27 24.29 20.74 -5.16
CA THR A 27 23.66 20.82 -6.51
C THR A 27 23.56 19.45 -7.20
N LEU A 28 22.58 19.30 -8.09
CA LEU A 28 22.32 18.11 -8.89
C LEU A 28 22.57 18.46 -10.37
N PRO A 29 23.84 18.45 -10.84
CA PRO A 29 24.22 19.02 -12.14
C PRO A 29 23.67 18.22 -13.32
N ALA A 30 23.46 16.92 -13.13
CA ALA A 30 22.89 16.04 -14.15
C ALA A 30 21.37 16.24 -14.36
N LEU A 31 20.71 17.07 -13.54
CA LEU A 31 19.30 17.41 -13.72
C LEU A 31 19.12 18.76 -14.43
N PRO A 32 18.08 18.93 -15.27
CA PRO A 32 17.79 20.20 -15.92
C PRO A 32 17.65 21.35 -14.91
N GLY A 33 18.34 22.46 -15.17
CA GLY A 33 18.36 23.64 -14.29
C GLY A 33 19.29 23.53 -13.08
N CYS A 34 20.06 22.44 -12.96
CA CYS A 34 21.05 22.19 -11.91
C CYS A 34 20.54 22.51 -10.49
N PRO A 35 19.33 22.06 -10.10
CA PRO A 35 18.74 22.41 -8.82
C PRO A 35 19.59 21.89 -7.66
N THR A 36 19.50 22.53 -6.52
CA THR A 36 19.97 21.93 -5.26
C THR A 36 19.07 20.77 -4.86
N VAL A 37 19.55 19.85 -4.03
CA VAL A 37 18.74 18.72 -3.50
C VAL A 37 17.45 19.25 -2.86
N ILE A 38 17.59 20.24 -2.00
CA ILE A 38 16.45 20.90 -1.36
C ILE A 38 15.60 21.69 -2.36
N GLY A 39 16.20 22.34 -3.36
CA GLY A 39 15.45 23.06 -4.40
C GLY A 39 14.57 22.14 -5.24
N LYS A 40 15.10 20.97 -5.62
CA LYS A 40 14.30 19.91 -6.24
C LYS A 40 13.17 19.45 -5.33
N LEU A 41 13.46 19.21 -4.04
CA LEU A 41 12.47 18.77 -3.08
C LEU A 41 11.34 19.79 -2.89
N HIS A 42 11.65 21.09 -2.76
CA HIS A 42 10.65 22.15 -2.71
C HIS A 42 9.79 22.18 -3.99
N GLY A 43 10.38 22.02 -5.17
CA GLY A 43 9.64 21.93 -6.43
C GLY A 43 8.62 20.78 -6.43
N GLN A 44 8.98 19.62 -5.87
CA GLN A 44 8.09 18.47 -5.75
C GLN A 44 6.98 18.70 -4.71
N LEU A 45 7.31 19.39 -3.62
CA LEU A 45 6.41 19.60 -2.48
C LEU A 45 5.48 20.82 -2.64
N ALA A 46 5.76 21.74 -3.56
CA ALA A 46 4.98 22.96 -3.76
C ALA A 46 3.48 22.71 -4.02
N SER A 47 3.14 21.58 -4.65
CA SER A 47 1.74 21.19 -4.88
C SER A 47 1.04 20.58 -3.66
N LEU A 48 1.79 20.23 -2.62
CA LEU A 48 1.28 19.66 -1.36
C LEU A 48 1.22 20.74 -0.28
N ASP A 49 2.30 21.50 -0.12
CA ASP A 49 2.44 22.60 0.84
C ASP A 49 3.38 23.65 0.25
N PRO A 50 2.88 24.84 -0.15
CA PRO A 50 3.72 25.89 -0.73
C PRO A 50 4.61 26.59 0.32
N ALA A 51 4.36 26.39 1.61
CA ALA A 51 5.07 27.07 2.70
C ALA A 51 5.47 26.09 3.82
N PRO A 52 6.33 25.10 3.52
CA PRO A 52 6.77 24.10 4.50
C PRO A 52 7.49 24.73 5.70
N VAL A 53 7.50 24.02 6.82
CA VAL A 53 8.34 24.39 7.97
C VAL A 53 9.67 23.66 7.86
N THR A 54 10.78 24.39 7.77
CA THR A 54 12.13 23.82 7.77
C THR A 54 12.76 24.04 9.14
N ILE A 55 13.21 22.98 9.80
CA ILE A 55 13.88 23.03 11.11
C ILE A 55 15.35 22.71 10.87
N ALA A 56 16.25 23.63 11.21
CA ALA A 56 17.67 23.47 10.99
C ALA A 56 18.48 24.10 12.14
N ARG A 57 19.60 23.47 12.47
CA ARG A 57 20.54 23.99 13.46
C ARG A 57 21.20 25.27 12.93
N SER A 58 21.61 26.17 13.82
CA SER A 58 22.22 27.46 13.47
C SER A 58 23.34 27.38 12.42
N GLY A 59 24.16 26.32 12.44
CA GLY A 59 25.22 26.10 11.45
C GLY A 59 24.70 25.91 10.01
N ASP A 60 23.56 25.25 9.85
CA ASP A 60 22.96 24.93 8.55
C ASP A 60 21.84 25.89 8.16
N ALA A 61 21.24 26.60 9.12
CA ALA A 61 20.07 27.44 8.94
C ALA A 61 20.28 28.51 7.85
N SER A 62 21.48 29.08 7.77
CA SER A 62 21.84 30.06 6.73
C SER A 62 21.64 29.52 5.31
N ALA A 63 21.90 28.23 5.08
CA ALA A 63 21.79 27.60 3.78
C ALA A 63 20.33 27.43 3.33
N TYR A 64 19.39 27.39 4.28
CA TYR A 64 17.96 27.30 4.00
C TYR A 64 17.28 28.67 3.84
N ARG A 65 17.99 29.78 4.09
CA ARG A 65 17.46 31.14 3.88
C ARG A 65 17.28 31.37 2.38
N GLY A 66 16.04 31.60 1.95
CA GLY A 66 15.68 31.83 0.53
C GLY A 66 14.77 30.76 -0.06
N PHE A 67 14.55 29.63 0.63
CA PHE A 67 13.51 28.68 0.26
C PHE A 67 12.14 29.10 0.83
N PRO A 68 11.03 28.80 0.14
CA PRO A 68 9.68 29.13 0.62
C PRO A 68 9.36 28.50 1.98
N GLY A 69 8.55 29.21 2.78
CA GLY A 69 8.02 28.72 4.05
C GLY A 69 8.70 29.31 5.29
N ARG A 70 8.57 28.61 6.42
CA ARG A 70 9.08 29.08 7.72
C ARG A 70 10.35 28.31 8.09
N LEU A 71 11.47 29.01 8.20
CA LEU A 71 12.69 28.48 8.80
C LEU A 71 12.64 28.64 10.33
N VAL A 72 12.89 27.54 11.05
CA VAL A 72 13.02 27.52 12.51
C VAL A 72 14.47 27.13 12.81
N GLU A 73 15.19 28.06 13.43
CA GLU A 73 16.58 27.88 13.81
C GLU A 73 16.67 27.28 15.22
N THR A 74 17.47 26.23 15.38
CA THR A 74 17.66 25.48 16.64
C THR A 74 19.14 25.38 17.00
N SER A 75 19.45 25.07 18.26
CA SER A 75 20.83 24.93 18.74
C SER A 75 21.29 23.47 18.86
N ASP A 76 20.37 22.56 19.17
CA ASP A 76 20.67 21.18 19.54
C ASP A 76 19.51 20.22 19.21
N LEU A 77 19.70 18.93 19.48
CA LEU A 77 18.69 17.89 19.26
C LEU A 77 17.40 18.13 20.06
N ALA A 78 17.50 18.63 21.29
CA ALA A 78 16.34 18.95 22.11
C ALA A 78 15.51 20.09 21.48
N GLY A 79 16.19 21.13 20.98
CA GLY A 79 15.60 22.20 20.20
C GLY A 79 14.94 21.70 18.92
N ASP A 80 15.58 20.79 18.18
CA ASP A 80 15.02 20.15 16.98
C ASP A 80 13.69 19.44 17.30
N LEU A 81 13.66 18.63 18.36
CA LEU A 81 12.48 17.90 18.81
C LEU A 81 11.35 18.83 19.27
N ARG A 82 11.65 19.89 20.03
CA ARG A 82 10.65 20.90 20.45
C ARG A 82 10.11 21.67 19.25
N ALA A 83 10.96 22.06 18.30
CA ALA A 83 10.55 22.73 17.07
C ALA A 83 9.63 21.85 16.22
N VAL A 84 9.89 20.53 16.16
CA VAL A 84 8.97 19.58 15.50
C VAL A 84 7.64 19.55 16.24
N ALA A 85 7.65 19.45 17.57
CA ALA A 85 6.43 19.44 18.37
C ALA A 85 5.56 20.66 18.08
N ASP A 86 6.13 21.86 18.10
CA ASP A 86 5.42 23.11 17.87
C ASP A 86 4.95 23.25 16.40
N ALA A 87 5.68 22.68 15.45
CA ALA A 87 5.27 22.65 14.05
C ALA A 87 4.06 21.74 13.79
N VAL A 88 3.90 20.67 14.57
CA VAL A 88 2.87 19.64 14.31
C VAL A 88 1.66 19.70 15.24
N GLU A 89 1.80 20.18 16.48
CA GLU A 89 0.79 20.04 17.54
C GLU A 89 -0.62 20.50 17.12
N HIS A 90 -0.72 21.61 16.41
CA HIS A 90 -1.99 22.23 16.01
C HIS A 90 -2.37 21.92 14.56
N ALA A 91 -1.73 20.92 13.95
CA ALA A 91 -2.04 20.53 12.58
C ALA A 91 -3.46 19.95 12.47
N THR A 92 -4.32 20.61 11.71
CA THR A 92 -5.63 20.09 11.30
C THR A 92 -5.54 19.23 10.04
N GLU A 93 -4.47 19.42 9.27
CA GLU A 93 -4.15 18.66 8.07
C GLU A 93 -3.20 17.50 8.38
N ASN A 94 -3.19 16.47 7.53
CA ASN A 94 -2.21 15.39 7.64
C ASN A 94 -0.79 15.95 7.49
N LEU A 95 0.21 15.24 8.00
CA LEU A 95 1.59 15.68 8.03
C LEU A 95 2.45 14.81 7.12
N LEU A 96 3.45 15.43 6.52
CA LEU A 96 4.55 14.78 5.83
C LEU A 96 5.87 15.33 6.40
N ILE A 97 6.61 14.49 7.10
CA ILE A 97 7.91 14.83 7.69
C ILE A 97 9.01 14.14 6.87
N LEU A 98 10.01 14.91 6.44
CA LEU A 98 11.05 14.45 5.52
C LEU A 98 12.41 15.08 5.88
N PRO A 99 13.53 14.35 5.79
CA PRO A 99 14.86 14.95 5.78
C PRO A 99 15.01 15.90 4.58
N ALA A 100 15.56 17.09 4.81
CA ALA A 100 15.77 18.10 3.76
C ALA A 100 16.80 17.68 2.71
N ASN A 101 17.54 16.61 2.97
CA ASN A 101 18.54 16.03 2.08
C ASN A 101 18.02 14.82 1.27
N SER A 102 16.69 14.68 1.16
CA SER A 102 16.05 13.58 0.44
C SER A 102 16.03 13.82 -1.07
N LEU A 103 16.56 12.87 -1.83
CA LEU A 103 16.29 12.72 -3.27
C LEU A 103 15.27 11.58 -3.46
N ILE A 104 14.10 11.90 -4.00
CA ILE A 104 12.92 11.01 -4.01
C ILE A 104 12.11 11.13 -5.31
N HIS A 105 11.55 10.01 -5.80
CA HIS A 105 10.58 10.01 -6.90
C HIS A 105 9.22 10.64 -6.52
N ASP A 106 8.57 11.33 -7.45
CA ASP A 106 7.26 11.98 -7.23
C ASP A 106 6.18 10.96 -6.86
N GLU A 107 6.21 9.79 -7.49
CA GLU A 107 5.32 8.67 -7.21
C GLU A 107 5.51 8.14 -5.79
N LEU A 108 6.73 8.17 -5.25
CA LEU A 108 6.95 7.70 -3.88
C LEU A 108 6.35 8.70 -2.87
N ILE A 109 6.52 10.01 -3.09
CA ILE A 109 5.83 11.05 -2.32
C ILE A 109 4.31 10.86 -2.40
N TYR A 110 3.76 10.67 -3.60
CA TYR A 110 2.34 10.45 -3.82
C TYR A 110 1.81 9.22 -3.04
N GLN A 111 2.51 8.08 -3.15
CA GLN A 111 2.10 6.84 -2.48
C GLN A 111 2.19 6.93 -0.95
N ILE A 112 3.13 7.71 -0.41
CA ILE A 112 3.26 7.95 1.02
C ILE A 112 2.13 8.85 1.53
N THR A 113 1.88 9.98 0.85
CA THR A 113 0.89 10.99 1.25
C THR A 113 -0.56 10.56 1.03
N LYS A 114 -0.82 9.63 0.11
CA LYS A 114 -2.17 9.04 -0.10
C LYS A 114 -2.42 7.76 0.71
N SER A 115 -1.53 7.43 1.63
CA SER A 115 -1.73 6.30 2.54
C SER A 115 -3.02 6.47 3.35
N LYS A 116 -3.78 5.39 3.50
CA LYS A 116 -4.95 5.34 4.39
C LYS A 116 -4.60 4.99 5.84
N ARG A 117 -3.32 4.78 6.13
CA ARG A 117 -2.86 4.40 7.48
C ARG A 117 -2.76 5.65 8.35
N GLY A 118 -3.01 5.49 9.65
CA GLY A 118 -2.86 6.59 10.63
C GLY A 118 -1.43 7.13 10.70
N ALA A 119 -0.43 6.27 10.49
CA ALA A 119 0.95 6.65 10.31
C ALA A 119 1.63 5.69 9.31
N LEU A 120 2.58 6.17 8.52
CA LEU A 120 3.35 5.38 7.56
C LEU A 120 4.79 5.90 7.49
N ALA A 121 5.74 5.02 7.76
CA ALA A 121 7.16 5.31 7.60
C ALA A 121 7.75 4.53 6.41
N LEU A 122 8.67 5.17 5.69
CA LEU A 122 9.51 4.51 4.70
C LEU A 122 10.68 3.82 5.41
N ILE A 123 10.85 2.52 5.16
CA ILE A 123 11.94 1.70 5.72
C ILE A 123 12.67 0.96 4.61
N THR A 124 13.90 0.57 4.89
CA THR A 124 14.52 -0.56 4.20
C THR A 124 14.76 -1.69 5.21
N LYS A 125 14.56 -2.93 4.76
CA LYS A 125 14.78 -4.12 5.58
C LYS A 125 16.14 -4.68 5.25
N GLU A 126 16.79 -5.27 6.25
CA GLU A 126 17.96 -6.10 5.97
C GLU A 126 17.55 -7.22 5.01
N PRO A 127 18.39 -7.50 3.99
CA PRO A 127 18.18 -8.67 3.15
C PRO A 127 18.15 -9.91 4.06
N ARG A 128 17.23 -10.81 3.76
CA ARG A 128 17.19 -12.10 4.43
C ARG A 128 18.27 -12.95 3.79
N GLU A 129 19.15 -13.51 4.61
CA GLU A 129 20.05 -14.56 4.14
C GLU A 129 19.19 -15.76 3.72
N GLU A 130 19.50 -16.30 2.55
CA GLU A 130 18.86 -17.47 1.96
C GLU A 130 19.94 -18.55 1.82
N ASP A 131 19.61 -19.80 2.13
CA ASP A 131 20.51 -20.92 1.90
C ASP A 131 20.64 -21.23 0.40
N GLU A 132 21.47 -22.20 0.03
CA GLU A 132 21.67 -22.62 -1.37
C GLU A 132 20.36 -23.08 -2.05
N ASN A 133 19.32 -23.39 -1.27
CA ASN A 133 18.00 -23.80 -1.76
C ASN A 133 17.01 -22.62 -1.88
N GLY A 134 17.44 -21.40 -1.55
CA GLY A 134 16.58 -20.22 -1.54
C GLY A 134 15.64 -20.15 -0.32
N ASP A 135 15.85 -20.99 0.68
CA ASP A 135 15.10 -20.93 1.93
C ASP A 135 15.74 -19.91 2.87
N THR A 136 14.91 -19.04 3.46
CA THR A 136 15.39 -18.03 4.42
C THR A 136 16.11 -18.73 5.57
N ILE A 137 17.39 -18.41 5.77
CA ILE A 137 18.16 -18.85 6.93
C ILE A 137 17.45 -18.31 8.16
N VAL A 138 16.99 -19.24 9.00
CA VAL A 138 16.39 -18.87 10.27
C VAL A 138 17.52 -18.38 11.15
N PRO A 139 17.49 -17.13 11.63
CA PRO A 139 18.55 -16.62 12.49
C PRO A 139 18.71 -17.51 13.72
N ASP A 140 19.97 -17.73 14.10
CA ASP A 140 20.42 -18.72 15.09
C ASP A 140 19.65 -18.69 16.42
N VAL A 141 19.13 -17.51 16.80
CA VAL A 141 18.38 -17.33 18.04
C VAL A 141 16.90 -17.05 17.77
N PRO A 142 15.99 -17.93 18.24
CA PRO A 142 14.56 -17.66 18.28
C PRO A 142 14.23 -16.30 18.92
N ILE A 143 13.18 -15.63 18.44
CA ILE A 143 12.88 -14.25 18.90
C ILE A 143 12.52 -14.18 20.40
N ASP A 144 12.07 -15.29 20.95
CA ASP A 144 11.74 -15.51 22.35
C ASP A 144 12.98 -15.55 23.24
N GLU A 145 14.11 -16.01 22.70
CA GLU A 145 15.40 -16.13 23.40
C GLU A 145 16.32 -14.93 23.16
N ALA A 146 16.05 -14.14 22.13
CA ALA A 146 16.90 -13.01 21.77
C ALA A 146 16.81 -11.87 22.81
N GLN A 147 17.97 -11.32 23.13
CA GLN A 147 18.09 -10.18 24.04
C GLN A 147 17.98 -8.84 23.26
N PRO A 148 17.49 -7.77 23.90
CA PRO A 148 17.51 -6.44 23.33
C PRO A 148 18.95 -5.94 23.14
N GLU A 149 19.22 -5.35 21.98
CA GLU A 149 20.53 -4.78 21.64
C GLU A 149 20.41 -3.33 21.17
N ILE A 150 21.45 -2.53 21.42
CA ILE A 150 21.62 -1.24 20.74
C ILE A 150 22.37 -1.55 19.45
N GLY A 151 21.63 -1.64 18.34
CA GLY A 151 22.21 -1.99 17.05
C GLY A 151 23.29 -0.99 16.62
N ASP A 152 24.48 -1.52 16.35
CA ASP A 152 25.68 -0.84 15.84
C ASP A 152 25.87 -1.06 14.33
N ARG A 153 25.31 -2.15 13.79
CA ARG A 153 25.26 -2.47 12.37
C ARG A 153 24.58 -1.35 11.59
N THR A 154 25.12 -1.02 10.42
CA THR A 154 24.56 0.02 9.54
C THR A 154 24.00 -0.57 8.25
N LEU A 155 22.93 0.05 7.74
CA LEU A 155 22.34 -0.24 6.45
C LEU A 155 22.01 1.08 5.76
N GLU A 156 22.61 1.30 4.59
CA GLU A 156 22.57 2.60 3.90
C GLU A 156 23.07 3.75 4.79
N GLY A 157 24.08 3.41 5.59
CA GLY A 157 24.69 4.30 6.57
C GLY A 157 23.85 4.54 7.83
N LEU A 158 22.58 4.11 7.89
CA LEU A 158 21.75 4.30 9.06
C LEU A 158 21.88 3.12 10.04
N PRO A 159 21.85 3.35 11.36
CA PRO A 159 21.96 2.28 12.33
C PRO A 159 20.71 1.39 12.30
N VAL A 160 20.91 0.08 12.22
CA VAL A 160 19.86 -0.94 12.20
C VAL A 160 19.28 -1.07 13.61
N ARG A 161 18.34 -0.16 13.92
CA ARG A 161 17.68 -0.05 15.24
C ARG A 161 16.17 -0.21 15.15
N VAL A 162 15.62 -0.73 14.05
CA VAL A 162 14.15 -0.84 13.87
C VAL A 162 13.74 -2.29 13.71
N ARG A 163 12.74 -2.72 14.48
CA ARG A 163 12.06 -3.99 14.28
C ARG A 163 10.77 -3.77 13.51
N ALA A 164 10.72 -4.22 12.26
CA ALA A 164 9.51 -4.22 11.45
C ALA A 164 8.92 -5.64 11.29
N SER A 165 7.61 -5.79 11.49
CA SER A 165 6.90 -7.06 11.29
C SER A 165 5.45 -6.84 10.84
N LYS A 166 4.91 -7.75 10.02
CA LYS A 166 3.53 -7.70 9.49
C LYS A 166 3.14 -6.32 8.92
N SER A 167 4.07 -5.71 8.18
CA SER A 167 3.90 -4.40 7.52
C SER A 167 3.70 -3.21 8.45
N ARG A 168 4.18 -3.29 9.70
CA ARG A 168 4.24 -2.18 10.64
C ARG A 168 5.55 -2.20 11.43
N VAL A 169 5.91 -1.06 11.99
CA VAL A 169 6.99 -0.93 12.97
C VAL A 169 6.48 -1.51 14.29
N ILE A 170 7.31 -2.34 14.92
CA ILE A 170 7.01 -2.97 16.22
C ILE A 170 7.76 -2.26 17.32
N SER A 171 9.05 -2.02 17.12
CA SER A 171 9.95 -1.39 18.06
C SER A 171 10.98 -0.57 17.30
N VAL A 172 11.47 0.49 17.93
CA VAL A 172 12.50 1.38 17.41
C VAL A 172 13.49 1.61 18.54
N GLY A 173 14.76 1.74 18.19
CA GLY A 173 15.84 1.95 19.12
C GLY A 173 16.42 3.35 19.01
N SER A 174 17.38 3.63 19.87
CA SER A 174 18.23 4.81 19.85
C SER A 174 19.53 4.47 20.58
N ALA A 175 20.40 5.44 20.85
CA ALA A 175 21.59 5.24 21.69
C ALA A 175 21.25 4.83 23.13
N TYR A 176 20.02 5.06 23.56
CA TYR A 176 19.49 4.65 24.88
C TYR A 176 18.53 3.47 24.80
N HIS A 177 17.79 3.35 23.69
CA HIS A 177 16.71 2.38 23.57
C HIS A 177 17.15 1.11 22.83
N ALA A 178 17.24 -0.01 23.55
CA ALA A 178 17.61 -1.31 22.99
C ALA A 178 16.40 -2.02 22.37
N VAL A 179 16.61 -2.68 21.23
CA VAL A 179 15.57 -3.37 20.45
C VAL A 179 15.90 -4.85 20.33
N THR A 180 14.90 -5.70 20.53
CA THR A 180 15.05 -7.14 20.31
C THR A 180 15.07 -7.45 18.82
N ARG A 181 16.24 -7.90 18.31
CA ARG A 181 16.47 -8.31 16.91
C ARG A 181 16.03 -7.25 15.89
N PRO A 182 16.60 -6.04 15.89
CA PRO A 182 16.34 -5.08 14.83
C PRO A 182 16.63 -5.71 13.45
N ASN A 183 15.88 -5.29 12.43
CA ASN A 183 15.93 -5.89 11.10
C ASN A 183 15.69 -4.88 9.97
N SER A 184 15.74 -3.59 10.27
CA SER A 184 15.36 -2.51 9.37
C SER A 184 15.95 -1.18 9.83
N VAL A 185 15.98 -0.21 8.91
CA VAL A 185 16.27 1.21 9.17
C VAL A 185 15.13 2.09 8.66
N LEU A 186 14.97 3.27 9.26
CA LEU A 186 14.00 4.28 8.85
C LEU A 186 14.65 5.25 7.86
N LEU A 187 14.12 5.34 6.65
CA LEU A 187 14.79 6.06 5.56
C LEU A 187 14.58 7.58 5.59
N GLY A 188 13.52 8.09 6.23
CA GLY A 188 13.26 9.54 6.26
C GLY A 188 11.79 9.92 6.12
N PRO A 189 11.09 9.53 5.04
CA PRO A 189 9.69 9.92 4.87
C PRO A 189 8.76 9.31 5.93
N LEU A 190 8.07 10.18 6.67
CA LEU A 190 6.98 9.84 7.59
C LEU A 190 5.71 10.60 7.22
N HIS A 191 4.65 9.85 6.90
CA HIS A 191 3.31 10.39 6.81
C HIS A 191 2.55 10.14 8.11
N LEU A 192 1.88 11.17 8.63
CA LEU A 192 1.09 11.08 9.86
C LEU A 192 -0.29 11.70 9.65
N HIS A 193 -1.33 10.98 10.06
CA HIS A 193 -2.69 11.53 10.08
C HIS A 193 -2.82 12.54 11.21
N HIS A 194 -3.48 13.68 10.96
CA HIS A 194 -3.56 14.81 11.91
C HIS A 194 -4.04 14.41 13.31
N LYS A 195 -4.94 13.42 13.41
CA LYS A 195 -5.38 12.82 14.69
C LYS A 195 -4.28 12.32 15.63
N HIS A 196 -3.06 12.09 15.13
CA HIS A 196 -1.91 11.66 15.91
C HIS A 196 -0.88 12.79 16.11
N ALA A 197 -1.16 14.00 15.63
CA ALA A 197 -0.24 15.14 15.69
C ALA A 197 0.08 15.54 17.13
N VAL A 198 -0.93 15.61 18.01
CA VAL A 198 -0.74 15.87 19.45
C VAL A 198 0.12 14.77 20.09
N THR A 199 -0.18 13.49 19.81
CA THR A 199 0.62 12.36 20.31
C THR A 199 2.09 12.44 19.86
N LEU A 200 2.35 12.89 18.63
CA LEU A 200 3.70 13.11 18.14
C LEU A 200 4.38 14.28 18.87
N ALA A 201 3.68 15.40 19.05
CA ALA A 201 4.21 16.59 19.73
C ALA A 201 4.59 16.29 21.18
N GLU A 202 3.72 15.62 21.93
CA GLU A 202 4.01 15.18 23.30
C GLU A 202 5.22 14.25 23.36
N ALA A 203 5.29 13.25 22.46
CA ALA A 203 6.43 12.34 22.41
C ALA A 203 7.74 13.05 22.06
N ALA A 204 7.69 14.02 21.14
CA ALA A 204 8.85 14.81 20.76
C ALA A 204 9.33 15.69 21.93
N ARG A 205 8.43 16.30 22.71
CA ARG A 205 8.80 17.06 23.92
C ARG A 205 9.43 16.17 25.00
N GLU A 206 8.85 15.00 25.26
CA GLU A 206 9.42 14.04 26.22
C GLU A 206 10.81 13.55 25.79
N LEU A 207 10.99 13.26 24.50
CA LEU A 207 12.30 12.93 23.93
C LEU A 207 13.29 14.10 24.02
N ALA A 208 12.83 15.35 23.91
CA ALA A 208 13.67 16.52 24.04
C ALA A 208 14.23 16.66 25.47
N ASP A 209 13.41 16.33 26.48
CA ASP A 209 13.83 16.36 27.87
C ASP A 209 14.82 15.23 28.20
N MET A 210 14.73 14.12 27.45
CA MET A 210 15.66 12.99 27.51
C MET A 210 16.86 13.10 26.55
N ALA A 211 17.04 14.23 25.86
CA ALA A 211 18.04 14.35 24.79
C ALA A 211 19.48 14.07 25.24
N HIS A 212 19.78 14.26 26.53
CA HIS A 212 21.08 13.95 27.13
C HIS A 212 21.42 12.45 27.17
N LEU A 213 20.42 11.56 27.00
CA LEU A 213 20.59 10.11 26.88
C LEU A 213 20.75 9.67 25.43
N LEU A 214 20.50 10.56 24.46
CA LEU A 214 20.50 10.25 23.03
C LEU A 214 21.89 10.50 22.43
N GLY A 215 22.21 9.76 21.38
CA GLY A 215 23.51 9.79 20.73
C GLY A 215 23.54 10.73 19.51
N PRO A 216 24.72 11.20 19.07
CA PRO A 216 24.86 11.98 17.85
C PRO A 216 24.42 11.23 16.58
N GLU A 217 24.39 9.91 16.62
CA GLU A 217 23.92 9.03 15.55
C GLU A 217 22.39 8.82 15.53
N ASP A 218 21.68 9.31 16.55
CA ASP A 218 20.22 9.17 16.61
C ASP A 218 19.54 10.13 15.63
N ASP A 219 19.02 9.56 14.55
CA ASP A 219 18.25 10.30 13.55
C ASP A 219 16.94 10.84 14.15
N LEU A 220 16.65 12.11 13.87
CA LEU A 220 15.47 12.79 14.39
C LEU A 220 14.17 12.07 13.99
N LEU A 221 14.07 11.55 12.76
CA LEU A 221 12.89 10.81 12.35
C LEU A 221 12.76 9.47 13.08
N GLN A 222 13.87 8.77 13.30
CA GLN A 222 13.89 7.55 14.09
C GLN A 222 13.32 7.81 15.49
N LEU A 223 13.72 8.90 16.14
CA LEU A 223 13.21 9.32 17.44
C LEU A 223 11.70 9.65 17.40
N LEU A 224 11.24 10.35 16.38
CA LEU A 224 9.81 10.65 16.21
C LEU A 224 8.97 9.36 16.06
N VAL A 225 9.45 8.38 15.28
CA VAL A 225 8.76 7.09 15.12
C VAL A 225 8.83 6.25 16.39
N LEU A 226 9.95 6.27 17.12
CA LEU A 226 10.09 5.68 18.45
C LEU A 226 9.02 6.20 19.39
N GLY A 227 8.87 7.53 19.50
CA GLY A 227 7.86 8.18 20.32
C GLY A 227 6.43 7.73 20.00
N LEU A 228 6.08 7.70 18.70
CA LEU A 228 4.78 7.21 18.23
C LEU A 228 4.53 5.75 18.60
N VAL A 229 5.50 4.87 18.33
CA VAL A 229 5.40 3.43 18.56
C VAL A 229 5.25 3.13 20.05
N ARG A 230 6.03 3.79 20.90
CA ARG A 230 5.98 3.66 22.36
C ARG A 230 4.68 4.20 22.97
N ARG A 231 4.05 5.20 22.35
CA ARG A 231 2.69 5.65 22.70
C ARG A 231 1.57 4.82 22.07
N GLY A 232 1.88 3.66 21.49
CA GLY A 232 0.90 2.70 20.99
C GLY A 232 0.38 2.97 19.56
N VAL A 233 0.91 3.98 18.87
CA VAL A 233 0.51 4.33 17.50
C VAL A 233 1.01 3.25 16.53
N SER A 234 0.09 2.70 15.73
CA SER A 234 0.44 1.69 14.74
C SER A 234 1.05 2.33 13.48
N VAL A 235 2.37 2.51 13.50
CA VAL A 235 3.13 3.02 12.35
C VAL A 235 3.28 1.93 11.29
N GLY A 236 2.61 2.12 10.15
CA GLY A 236 2.78 1.24 9.00
C GLY A 236 4.16 1.37 8.37
N THR A 237 4.62 0.32 7.70
CA THR A 237 5.88 0.36 6.93
C THR A 237 5.62 0.32 5.43
N ARG A 238 6.44 1.06 4.68
CA ARG A 238 6.55 0.97 3.22
C ARG A 238 8.03 0.85 2.84
N GLY A 239 8.34 0.09 1.80
CA GLY A 239 9.67 0.07 1.18
C GLY A 239 9.68 0.81 -0.15
N ARG A 240 10.88 1.01 -0.71
CA ARG A 240 11.14 1.64 -2.01
C ARG A 240 10.51 0.88 -3.19
N ARG A 241 10.61 -0.46 -3.19
CA ARG A 241 10.23 -1.33 -4.32
C ARG A 241 10.91 -0.80 -5.61
N ASP A 242 10.14 -0.54 -6.64
CA ASP A 242 10.60 -0.09 -7.97
C ASP A 242 10.79 1.45 -8.05
N LEU A 243 10.93 2.15 -6.91
CA LEU A 243 11.05 3.62 -6.84
C LEU A 243 12.30 4.04 -6.09
N PHE A 244 12.90 5.14 -6.51
CA PHE A 244 14.13 5.65 -5.92
C PHE A 244 13.88 6.51 -4.67
N PHE A 245 14.73 6.33 -3.66
CA PHE A 245 14.89 7.22 -2.52
C PHE A 245 16.31 7.07 -1.97
N ARG A 246 16.98 8.19 -1.71
CA ARG A 246 18.28 8.25 -1.01
C ARG A 246 18.40 9.57 -0.24
N ARG A 247 19.12 9.54 0.89
CA ARG A 247 19.56 10.75 1.62
C ARG A 247 20.98 11.08 1.18
N LEU A 248 21.24 12.37 0.91
CA LEU A 248 22.50 12.83 0.33
C LEU A 248 23.23 13.76 1.30
N ASN A 249 24.48 13.48 1.63
CA ASN A 249 25.29 14.28 2.55
C ASN A 249 26.51 14.90 1.87
N THR A 250 26.97 14.33 0.76
CA THR A 250 28.19 14.75 0.06
C THR A 250 27.93 15.00 -1.42
N ARG A 251 28.86 15.70 -2.07
CA ARG A 251 28.79 15.97 -3.51
C ARG A 251 28.86 14.70 -4.35
N GLU A 252 29.78 13.81 -4.01
CA GLU A 252 29.96 12.52 -4.69
C GLU A 252 28.69 11.69 -4.65
N GLN A 253 28.03 11.61 -3.48
CA GLN A 253 26.73 10.93 -3.34
C GLN A 253 25.66 11.56 -4.23
N ALA A 254 25.67 12.89 -4.42
CA ALA A 254 24.67 13.57 -5.24
C ALA A 254 24.80 13.20 -6.72
N ASP A 255 26.02 13.14 -7.25
CA ASP A 255 26.27 12.76 -8.64
C ASP A 255 25.96 11.25 -8.88
N GLU A 256 26.39 10.38 -7.97
CA GLU A 256 26.07 8.95 -7.99
C GLU A 256 24.55 8.70 -7.92
N ALA A 257 23.85 9.40 -7.02
CA ALA A 257 22.43 9.20 -6.80
C ALA A 257 21.58 9.62 -8.00
N VAL A 258 21.98 10.63 -8.77
CA VAL A 258 21.26 10.99 -10.00
C VAL A 258 21.46 9.92 -11.08
N ALA A 259 22.68 9.41 -11.23
CA ALA A 259 22.95 8.31 -12.15
C ALA A 259 22.14 7.06 -11.76
N GLU A 260 22.15 6.69 -10.47
CA GLU A 260 21.38 5.57 -9.93
C GLU A 260 19.87 5.79 -10.14
N MET A 261 19.34 6.96 -9.78
CA MET A 261 17.93 7.33 -9.95
C MET A 261 17.47 7.19 -11.40
N SER A 262 18.33 7.49 -12.38
CA SER A 262 18.01 7.36 -13.81
C SER A 262 17.75 5.91 -14.26
N THR A 263 18.26 4.92 -13.53
CA THR A 263 18.01 3.48 -13.80
C THR A 263 16.59 3.06 -13.40
N PHE A 264 15.92 3.82 -12.52
CA PHE A 264 14.57 3.54 -12.07
C PHE A 264 13.54 4.11 -13.03
N ASN A 265 12.62 3.26 -13.47
CA ASN A 265 11.53 3.68 -14.35
C ASN A 265 10.25 3.98 -13.54
N GLU A 266 10.06 5.26 -13.20
CA GLU A 266 8.89 5.71 -12.43
C GLU A 266 7.56 5.43 -13.15
N ASP A 267 7.52 5.57 -14.48
CA ASP A 267 6.32 5.26 -15.29
C ASP A 267 5.94 3.77 -15.18
N LYS A 268 6.93 2.89 -15.27
CA LYS A 268 6.75 1.43 -15.10
C LYS A 268 6.28 1.11 -13.69
N ALA A 269 6.84 1.76 -12.66
CA ALA A 269 6.40 1.59 -11.28
C ALA A 269 4.94 2.05 -11.09
N ARG A 270 4.55 3.19 -11.67
CA ARG A 270 3.15 3.67 -11.70
C ARG A 270 2.23 2.65 -12.38
N LEU A 271 2.66 2.13 -13.53
CA LEU A 271 1.90 1.16 -14.31
C LEU A 271 1.70 -0.16 -13.56
N ASN A 272 2.74 -0.68 -12.91
CA ASN A 272 2.68 -1.90 -12.11
C ASN A 272 1.73 -1.72 -10.91
N ASN A 273 1.80 -0.57 -10.23
CA ASN A 273 0.92 -0.25 -9.10
C ASN A 273 -0.54 0.05 -9.52
N ALA A 274 -0.76 0.36 -10.81
CA ALA A 274 -2.10 0.55 -11.36
C ALA A 274 -2.88 -0.77 -11.48
N VAL A 275 -2.25 -1.94 -11.38
CA VAL A 275 -2.93 -3.25 -11.34
C VAL A 275 -3.29 -3.61 -9.89
N LYS A 276 -4.48 -4.19 -9.63
CA LYS A 276 -4.89 -4.54 -8.25
C LYS A 276 -4.10 -5.79 -7.84
N GLY A 277 -3.28 -5.69 -6.79
CA GLY A 277 -2.49 -6.84 -6.30
C GLY A 277 -3.31 -7.98 -5.68
N ALA A 278 -4.65 -7.89 -5.67
CA ALA A 278 -5.54 -8.88 -5.05
C ALA A 278 -6.52 -9.52 -6.05
N ASP A 279 -6.24 -9.43 -7.34
CA ASP A 279 -7.11 -9.93 -8.40
C ASP A 279 -7.28 -11.47 -8.39
N GLY A 280 -8.29 -11.94 -9.10
CA GLY A 280 -8.53 -13.37 -9.36
C GLY A 280 -7.46 -13.96 -10.29
N PHE A 281 -7.45 -15.29 -10.40
CA PHE A 281 -6.57 -16.00 -11.32
C PHE A 281 -6.77 -15.52 -12.76
N PHE A 282 -8.03 -15.47 -13.21
CA PHE A 282 -8.34 -15.11 -14.59
C PHE A 282 -7.91 -13.67 -14.90
N THR A 283 -8.30 -12.73 -14.04
CA THR A 283 -7.93 -11.31 -14.17
C THR A 283 -6.42 -11.09 -14.12
N THR A 284 -5.68 -11.88 -13.33
CA THR A 284 -4.23 -11.73 -13.23
C THR A 284 -3.52 -12.16 -14.51
N TYR A 285 -3.83 -13.36 -15.01
CA TYR A 285 -3.07 -13.96 -16.12
C TYR A 285 -3.62 -13.62 -17.52
N PHE A 286 -4.94 -13.50 -17.66
CA PHE A 286 -5.60 -13.34 -18.96
C PHE A 286 -6.09 -11.92 -19.24
N VAL A 287 -5.90 -10.98 -18.32
CA VAL A 287 -6.31 -9.58 -18.50
C VAL A 287 -5.17 -8.63 -18.11
N SER A 288 -4.77 -8.64 -16.85
CA SER A 288 -3.84 -7.65 -16.28
C SER A 288 -2.45 -7.66 -16.89
N THR A 289 -2.03 -8.78 -17.48
CA THR A 289 -0.76 -8.93 -18.20
C THR A 289 -0.58 -7.88 -19.30
N TYR A 290 -1.66 -7.58 -20.04
CA TYR A 290 -1.64 -6.65 -21.16
C TYR A 290 -2.54 -5.42 -20.96
N SER A 291 -3.62 -5.51 -20.18
CA SER A 291 -4.60 -4.42 -20.02
C SER A 291 -3.97 -3.15 -19.44
N ARG A 292 -2.93 -3.29 -18.61
CA ARG A 292 -2.17 -2.15 -18.08
C ARG A 292 -1.61 -1.27 -19.20
N PHE A 293 -1.14 -1.85 -20.31
CA PHE A 293 -0.62 -1.08 -21.44
C PHE A 293 -1.74 -0.32 -22.17
N ILE A 294 -2.94 -0.90 -22.25
CA ILE A 294 -4.15 -0.23 -22.75
C ILE A 294 -4.49 0.94 -21.82
N ALA A 295 -4.44 0.75 -20.50
CA ALA A 295 -4.69 1.82 -19.54
C ALA A 295 -3.69 2.97 -19.68
N ARG A 296 -2.40 2.67 -19.87
CA ARG A 296 -1.39 3.68 -20.15
C ARG A 296 -1.67 4.44 -21.45
N TRP A 297 -2.00 3.72 -22.52
CA TRP A 297 -2.35 4.32 -23.81
C TRP A 297 -3.57 5.24 -23.68
N ALA A 298 -4.64 4.77 -23.01
CA ALA A 298 -5.86 5.53 -22.78
C ALA A 298 -5.59 6.80 -21.97
N ALA A 299 -4.83 6.69 -20.88
CA ALA A 299 -4.46 7.82 -20.04
C ALA A 299 -3.63 8.87 -20.80
N ARG A 300 -2.68 8.44 -21.64
CA ARG A 300 -1.87 9.34 -22.49
C ARG A 300 -2.69 10.03 -23.58
N ARG A 301 -3.80 9.43 -24.02
CA ARG A 301 -4.77 10.04 -24.94
C ARG A 301 -5.82 10.90 -24.24
N GLY A 302 -5.71 11.09 -22.93
CA GLY A 302 -6.63 11.93 -22.16
C GLY A 302 -7.99 11.28 -21.88
N LEU A 303 -8.18 10.00 -22.20
CA LEU A 303 -9.43 9.29 -21.89
C LEU A 303 -9.65 9.26 -20.38
N THR A 304 -10.85 9.62 -19.95
CA THR A 304 -11.26 9.58 -18.55
C THR A 304 -11.66 8.15 -18.15
N PRO A 305 -11.52 7.76 -16.86
CA PRO A 305 -12.00 6.47 -16.39
C PRO A 305 -13.46 6.22 -16.77
N ASN A 306 -14.34 7.21 -16.57
CA ASN A 306 -15.77 7.10 -16.88
C ASN A 306 -16.05 6.82 -18.37
N GLN A 307 -15.27 7.40 -19.29
CA GLN A 307 -15.40 7.08 -20.73
C GLN A 307 -15.03 5.63 -21.02
N VAL A 308 -13.99 5.11 -20.36
CA VAL A 308 -13.59 3.71 -20.50
C VAL A 308 -14.65 2.78 -19.91
N THR A 309 -15.24 3.14 -18.76
CA THR A 309 -16.38 2.42 -18.18
C THR A 309 -17.56 2.37 -19.15
N LEU A 310 -17.88 3.47 -19.85
CA LEU A 310 -18.95 3.49 -20.84
C LEU A 310 -18.69 2.54 -22.03
N ILE A 311 -17.44 2.44 -22.49
CA ILE A 311 -17.03 1.45 -23.50
C ILE A 311 -17.29 0.03 -22.99
N SER A 312 -16.90 -0.26 -21.74
CA SER A 312 -17.16 -1.57 -21.11
C SER A 312 -18.66 -1.89 -21.05
N ILE A 313 -19.49 -0.91 -20.66
CA ILE A 313 -20.95 -1.06 -20.59
C ILE A 313 -21.53 -1.34 -21.98
N ALA A 314 -21.14 -0.57 -23.00
CA ALA A 314 -21.62 -0.75 -24.37
C ALA A 314 -21.27 -2.15 -24.91
N LEU A 315 -20.06 -2.64 -24.64
CA LEU A 315 -19.65 -4.00 -25.00
C LEU A 315 -20.47 -5.07 -24.27
N GLY A 316 -20.81 -4.85 -22.99
CA GLY A 316 -21.67 -5.76 -22.23
C GLY A 316 -23.09 -5.84 -22.76
N VAL A 317 -23.69 -4.70 -23.14
CA VAL A 317 -25.01 -4.66 -23.77
C VAL A 317 -24.99 -5.31 -25.15
N ALA A 318 -23.95 -5.04 -25.96
CA ALA A 318 -23.76 -5.70 -27.25
C ALA A 318 -23.61 -7.22 -27.10
N ALA A 319 -22.87 -7.68 -26.09
CA ALA A 319 -22.72 -9.10 -25.79
C ALA A 319 -24.08 -9.76 -25.50
N ALA A 320 -24.91 -9.13 -24.67
CA ALA A 320 -26.26 -9.61 -24.38
C ALA A 320 -27.17 -9.65 -25.61
N ALA A 321 -27.08 -8.65 -26.49
CA ALA A 321 -27.79 -8.66 -27.77
C ALA A 321 -27.34 -9.83 -28.67
N CYS A 322 -26.03 -10.12 -28.73
CA CYS A 322 -25.52 -11.29 -29.45
C CYS A 322 -26.02 -12.61 -28.85
N PHE A 323 -26.02 -12.75 -27.52
CA PHE A 323 -26.60 -13.92 -26.84
C PHE A 323 -28.09 -14.09 -27.12
N ALA A 324 -28.85 -12.99 -27.17
CA ALA A 324 -30.29 -12.99 -27.41
C ALA A 324 -30.68 -13.53 -28.80
N THR A 325 -29.76 -13.59 -29.75
CA THR A 325 -30.02 -14.20 -31.07
C THR A 325 -30.30 -15.70 -31.00
N GLY A 326 -29.86 -16.39 -29.92
CA GLY A 326 -29.98 -17.84 -29.76
C GLY A 326 -29.15 -18.67 -30.74
N ALA A 327 -28.51 -18.05 -31.72
CA ALA A 327 -27.71 -18.72 -32.73
C ALA A 327 -26.26 -18.93 -32.24
N ARG A 328 -25.64 -20.02 -32.69
CA ARG A 328 -24.27 -20.37 -32.30
C ARG A 328 -23.24 -19.26 -32.57
N PRO A 329 -23.23 -18.57 -33.73
CA PRO A 329 -22.33 -17.44 -33.96
C PRO A 329 -22.56 -16.29 -32.98
N GLY A 330 -23.82 -16.02 -32.62
CA GLY A 330 -24.19 -15.02 -31.63
C GLY A 330 -23.67 -15.36 -30.23
N MET A 331 -23.70 -16.65 -29.86
CA MET A 331 -23.13 -17.12 -28.59
C MET A 331 -21.60 -16.95 -28.53
N VAL A 332 -20.90 -17.22 -29.62
CA VAL A 332 -19.44 -17.01 -29.70
C VAL A 332 -19.10 -15.51 -29.69
N ALA A 333 -19.81 -14.70 -30.48
CA ALA A 333 -19.63 -13.26 -30.52
C ALA A 333 -19.92 -12.61 -29.16
N GLY A 334 -21.00 -13.02 -28.49
CA GLY A 334 -21.34 -12.58 -27.14
C GLY A 334 -20.25 -12.94 -26.12
N GLY A 335 -19.70 -14.14 -26.20
CA GLY A 335 -18.58 -14.58 -25.35
C GLY A 335 -17.31 -13.73 -25.53
N ILE A 336 -16.97 -13.40 -26.77
CA ILE A 336 -15.83 -12.51 -27.08
C ILE A 336 -16.11 -11.09 -26.56
N LEU A 337 -17.29 -10.55 -26.81
CA LEU A 337 -17.66 -9.19 -26.39
C LEU A 337 -17.68 -9.04 -24.88
N ILE A 338 -18.21 -10.02 -24.14
CA ILE A 338 -18.24 -9.94 -22.67
C ILE A 338 -16.84 -10.08 -22.06
N TYR A 339 -15.95 -10.86 -22.68
CA TYR A 339 -14.54 -10.88 -22.31
C TYR A 339 -13.91 -9.49 -22.46
N PHE A 340 -14.07 -8.83 -23.61
CA PHE A 340 -13.54 -7.48 -23.80
C PHE A 340 -14.22 -6.43 -22.92
N ALA A 341 -15.53 -6.55 -22.66
CA ALA A 341 -16.21 -5.72 -21.68
C ALA A 341 -15.51 -5.82 -20.31
N PHE A 342 -15.17 -7.02 -19.86
CA PHE A 342 -14.42 -7.23 -18.62
C PHE A 342 -12.98 -6.70 -18.68
N VAL A 343 -12.31 -6.78 -19.83
CA VAL A 343 -10.98 -6.15 -20.02
C VAL A 343 -11.09 -4.64 -19.81
N PHE A 344 -12.03 -3.97 -20.46
CA PHE A 344 -12.19 -2.51 -20.35
C PHE A 344 -12.64 -2.05 -18.96
N ASP A 345 -13.40 -2.88 -18.26
CA ASP A 345 -13.71 -2.69 -16.84
C ASP A 345 -12.43 -2.68 -15.97
N CYS A 346 -11.52 -3.63 -16.19
CA CYS A 346 -10.23 -3.61 -15.52
C CYS A 346 -9.39 -2.38 -15.91
N VAL A 347 -9.48 -1.95 -17.18
CA VAL A 347 -8.75 -0.80 -17.72
C VAL A 347 -9.22 0.51 -17.08
N ASP A 348 -10.52 0.73 -16.84
CA ASP A 348 -11.00 1.99 -16.27
C ASP A 348 -10.39 2.27 -14.87
N GLY A 349 -10.32 1.24 -14.02
CA GLY A 349 -9.76 1.33 -12.69
C GLY A 349 -8.23 1.42 -12.73
N GLN A 350 -7.61 0.85 -13.76
CA GLN A 350 -6.18 1.01 -14.02
C GLN A 350 -5.87 2.45 -14.49
N VAL A 351 -6.69 3.04 -15.37
CA VAL A 351 -6.58 4.45 -15.81
C VAL A 351 -6.76 5.38 -14.63
N ALA A 352 -7.77 5.17 -13.79
CA ALA A 352 -8.02 5.98 -12.60
C ALA A 352 -6.80 6.01 -11.67
N ARG A 353 -6.15 4.86 -11.46
CA ARG A 353 -4.95 4.74 -10.61
C ARG A 353 -3.70 5.33 -11.25
N TYR A 354 -3.46 5.01 -12.51
CA TYR A 354 -2.28 5.48 -13.25
C TYR A 354 -2.31 6.99 -13.48
N ALA A 355 -3.46 7.54 -13.90
CA ALA A 355 -3.65 8.98 -14.10
C ALA A 355 -3.94 9.75 -12.79
N ARG A 356 -4.03 9.05 -11.65
CA ARG A 356 -4.40 9.60 -10.33
C ARG A 356 -5.75 10.33 -10.31
N LYS A 357 -6.66 9.99 -11.23
CA LYS A 357 -8.02 10.55 -11.36
C LYS A 357 -9.00 9.65 -10.63
N PHE A 358 -9.23 9.93 -9.35
CA PHE A 358 -10.21 9.22 -8.53
C PHE A 358 -11.43 10.09 -8.28
N GLY A 359 -12.62 9.49 -8.35
CA GLY A 359 -13.87 10.16 -8.04
C GLY A 359 -14.86 9.21 -7.38
N VAL A 360 -15.71 9.76 -6.52
CA VAL A 360 -16.79 9.00 -5.87
C VAL A 360 -17.76 8.46 -6.93
N LEU A 361 -18.12 9.30 -7.90
CA LEU A 361 -18.96 8.89 -9.03
C LEU A 361 -18.33 7.73 -9.81
N GLY A 362 -17.06 7.82 -10.17
CA GLY A 362 -16.37 6.74 -10.89
C GLY A 362 -16.35 5.43 -10.10
N ALA A 363 -16.07 5.47 -8.80
CA ALA A 363 -16.10 4.29 -7.94
C ALA A 363 -17.51 3.70 -7.79
N TRP A 364 -18.55 4.54 -7.80
CA TRP A 364 -19.94 4.11 -7.79
C TRP A 364 -20.39 3.53 -9.13
N LEU A 365 -19.96 4.13 -10.26
CA LEU A 365 -20.24 3.64 -11.61
C LEU A 365 -19.60 2.26 -11.82
N ASP A 366 -18.30 2.11 -11.56
CA ASP A 366 -17.55 0.84 -11.59
C ASP A 366 -18.31 -0.25 -10.82
N ALA A 367 -18.62 0.05 -9.55
CA ALA A 367 -19.40 -0.84 -8.72
C ALA A 367 -20.77 -1.17 -9.33
N THR A 368 -21.56 -0.21 -9.76
CA THR A 368 -22.95 -0.47 -10.20
C THR A 368 -22.99 -1.23 -11.52
N PHE A 369 -22.17 -0.81 -12.49
CA PHE A 369 -22.20 -1.33 -13.84
C PHE A 369 -21.54 -2.70 -13.99
N ASP A 370 -20.67 -3.10 -13.06
CA ASP A 370 -20.26 -4.49 -12.88
C ASP A 370 -21.46 -5.45 -12.79
N ARG A 371 -22.43 -5.14 -11.91
CA ARG A 371 -23.61 -5.98 -11.72
C ARG A 371 -24.58 -5.87 -12.88
N PHE A 372 -24.76 -4.66 -13.40
CA PHE A 372 -25.64 -4.43 -14.54
C PHE A 372 -25.25 -5.29 -15.74
N LYS A 373 -23.96 -5.32 -16.11
CA LYS A 373 -23.46 -6.15 -17.23
C LYS A 373 -23.76 -7.64 -17.01
N GLU A 374 -23.52 -8.14 -15.80
CA GLU A 374 -23.81 -9.54 -15.45
C GLU A 374 -25.30 -9.87 -15.64
N TYR A 375 -26.20 -9.00 -15.15
CA TYR A 375 -27.64 -9.24 -15.24
C TYR A 375 -28.21 -9.09 -16.65
N VAL A 376 -27.71 -8.11 -17.41
CA VAL A 376 -28.11 -7.93 -18.82
C VAL A 376 -27.66 -9.11 -19.67
N VAL A 377 -26.48 -9.68 -19.42
CA VAL A 377 -26.04 -10.92 -20.08
C VAL A 377 -26.90 -12.12 -19.71
N PHE A 378 -27.33 -12.25 -18.44
CA PHE A 378 -28.27 -13.31 -18.05
C PHE A 378 -29.60 -13.18 -18.80
N ALA A 379 -30.14 -11.96 -18.91
CA ALA A 379 -31.35 -11.73 -19.70
C ALA A 379 -31.14 -12.09 -21.17
N GLY A 380 -30.01 -11.69 -21.78
CA GLY A 380 -29.68 -12.03 -23.16
C GLY A 380 -29.59 -13.55 -23.41
N LEU A 381 -28.93 -14.29 -22.51
CA LEU A 381 -28.85 -15.76 -22.59
C LEU A 381 -30.24 -16.42 -22.44
N ALA A 382 -31.08 -15.92 -21.54
CA ALA A 382 -32.43 -16.45 -21.33
C ALA A 382 -33.34 -16.21 -22.55
N VAL A 383 -33.29 -15.01 -23.12
CA VAL A 383 -33.99 -14.68 -24.38
C VAL A 383 -33.48 -15.57 -25.51
N GLY A 384 -32.17 -15.72 -25.66
CA GLY A 384 -31.58 -16.57 -26.70
C GLY A 384 -31.98 -18.04 -26.58
N ALA A 385 -32.14 -18.57 -25.37
CA ALA A 385 -32.63 -19.93 -25.13
C ALA A 385 -34.08 -20.11 -25.59
N ALA A 386 -34.94 -19.11 -25.34
CA ALA A 386 -36.31 -19.12 -25.81
C ALA A 386 -36.39 -19.04 -27.34
N VAL A 387 -35.58 -18.17 -27.96
CA VAL A 387 -35.50 -18.01 -29.42
C VAL A 387 -35.00 -19.27 -30.12
N SER A 388 -34.03 -19.97 -29.53
CA SER A 388 -33.43 -21.19 -30.10
C SER A 388 -34.21 -22.48 -29.83
N GLY A 389 -35.29 -22.43 -29.04
CA GLY A 389 -36.11 -23.60 -28.71
C GLY A 389 -35.49 -24.55 -27.68
N VAL A 390 -34.42 -24.15 -26.99
CA VAL A 390 -33.76 -24.93 -25.90
C VAL A 390 -34.66 -25.05 -24.65
N GLY A 391 -35.71 -24.24 -24.58
CA GLY A 391 -36.73 -24.24 -23.54
C GLY A 391 -36.61 -23.06 -22.58
N ASP A 392 -37.54 -22.98 -21.63
CA ASP A 392 -37.58 -21.91 -20.64
C ASP A 392 -36.46 -22.09 -19.60
N VAL A 393 -35.47 -21.19 -19.63
CA VAL A 393 -34.36 -21.12 -18.66
C VAL A 393 -34.48 -19.90 -17.73
N TRP A 394 -35.60 -19.17 -17.76
CA TRP A 394 -35.79 -17.99 -16.91
C TRP A 394 -35.71 -18.32 -15.42
N THR A 395 -36.19 -19.49 -15.02
CA THR A 395 -36.05 -19.99 -13.64
C THR A 395 -34.58 -20.13 -13.23
N LEU A 396 -33.73 -20.67 -14.10
CA LEU A 396 -32.29 -20.78 -13.87
C LEU A 396 -31.62 -19.40 -13.86
N ALA A 397 -32.02 -18.51 -14.77
CA ALA A 397 -31.50 -17.14 -14.82
C ALA A 397 -31.82 -16.36 -13.53
N LEU A 398 -33.06 -16.45 -13.04
CA LEU A 398 -33.50 -15.82 -11.79
C LEU A 398 -32.81 -16.44 -10.58
N ALA A 399 -32.62 -17.76 -10.55
CA ALA A 399 -31.88 -18.44 -9.49
C ALA A 399 -30.40 -17.99 -9.45
N ALA A 400 -29.74 -17.91 -10.60
CA ALA A 400 -28.37 -17.41 -10.72
C ALA A 400 -28.27 -15.94 -10.26
N LEU A 401 -29.20 -15.08 -10.70
CA LEU A 401 -29.28 -13.67 -10.32
C LEU A 401 -29.48 -13.50 -8.82
N GLY A 402 -30.42 -14.23 -8.23
CA GLY A 402 -30.72 -14.19 -6.79
C GLY A 402 -29.53 -14.63 -5.95
N MET A 403 -28.91 -15.76 -6.29
CA MET A 403 -27.71 -16.26 -5.62
C MET A 403 -26.56 -15.24 -5.69
N GLN A 404 -26.29 -14.68 -6.88
CA GLN A 404 -25.20 -13.74 -7.07
C GLN A 404 -25.46 -12.41 -6.34
N SER A 405 -26.71 -11.95 -6.32
CA SER A 405 -27.13 -10.77 -5.54
C SER A 405 -26.90 -10.96 -4.04
N ILE A 406 -27.31 -12.11 -3.49
CA ILE A 406 -27.09 -12.45 -2.07
C ILE A 406 -25.59 -12.49 -1.75
N LYS A 407 -24.81 -13.20 -2.58
CA LYS A 407 -23.35 -13.29 -2.41
C LYS A 407 -22.70 -11.90 -2.39
N HIS A 408 -23.05 -11.04 -3.35
CA HIS A 408 -22.54 -9.68 -3.41
C HIS A 408 -22.89 -8.88 -2.16
N LEU A 409 -24.14 -8.93 -1.71
CA LEU A 409 -24.56 -8.25 -0.49
C LEU A 409 -23.75 -8.71 0.72
N LEU A 410 -23.53 -10.02 0.87
CA LEU A 410 -22.68 -10.57 1.92
C LEU A 410 -21.25 -10.05 1.81
N ASP A 411 -20.67 -10.06 0.61
CA ASP A 411 -19.31 -9.56 0.34
C ASP A 411 -19.15 -8.09 0.71
N PHE A 412 -20.12 -7.25 0.34
CA PHE A 412 -20.16 -5.84 0.70
C PHE A 412 -20.28 -5.62 2.20
N SER A 413 -21.24 -6.28 2.86
CA SER A 413 -21.47 -6.12 4.30
C SER A 413 -20.26 -6.56 5.13
N PHE A 414 -19.67 -7.72 4.82
CA PHE A 414 -18.50 -8.21 5.53
C PHE A 414 -17.25 -7.34 5.27
N GLY A 415 -17.07 -6.91 4.02
CA GLY A 415 -15.98 -6.01 3.63
C GLY A 415 -16.07 -4.65 4.33
N ALA A 416 -17.27 -4.07 4.39
CA ALA A 416 -17.52 -2.80 5.06
C ALA A 416 -17.25 -2.89 6.58
N ALA A 417 -17.72 -3.96 7.24
CA ALA A 417 -17.50 -4.18 8.66
C ALA A 417 -16.00 -4.32 9.00
N ASN A 418 -15.23 -5.05 8.19
CA ASN A 418 -13.80 -5.24 8.44
C ASN A 418 -12.93 -4.01 8.12
N ARG A 419 -13.31 -3.19 7.13
CA ARG A 419 -12.60 -1.94 6.82
C ARG A 419 -12.67 -0.92 7.95
N ARG A 420 -13.70 -0.99 8.80
CA ARG A 420 -13.87 -0.08 9.94
C ARG A 420 -13.02 -0.44 11.15
N LYS A 421 -12.47 -1.66 11.24
CA LYS A 421 -11.66 -2.08 12.41
C LYS A 421 -10.25 -1.47 12.29
N PRO A 422 -9.85 -0.54 13.18
CA PRO A 422 -8.49 -0.04 13.20
C PRO A 422 -7.52 -1.19 13.53
N PRO A 423 -6.25 -1.11 13.08
CA PRO A 423 -5.23 -2.06 13.51
C PRO A 423 -5.15 -2.05 15.04
N SER A 424 -5.00 -3.23 15.66
CA SER A 424 -4.88 -3.32 17.11
C SER A 424 -3.67 -2.50 17.57
N PRO A 425 -3.86 -1.54 18.50
CA PRO A 425 -2.79 -0.66 18.96
C PRO A 425 -1.66 -1.48 19.59
N LEU A 426 -0.44 -0.94 19.53
CA LEU A 426 0.67 -1.54 20.27
C LEU A 426 0.47 -1.27 21.77
N PRO A 427 0.91 -2.18 22.66
CA PRO A 427 1.05 -1.84 24.08
C PRO A 427 1.90 -0.58 24.23
N SER A 428 1.46 0.36 25.07
CA SER A 428 2.24 1.56 25.37
C SER A 428 3.38 1.20 26.32
N VAL A 429 4.55 1.78 26.08
CA VAL A 429 5.74 1.64 26.92
C VAL A 429 6.29 3.05 27.15
N SER A 430 6.68 3.37 28.39
CA SER A 430 7.28 4.66 28.72
C SER A 430 8.56 4.88 27.91
N LEU A 431 8.84 6.12 27.49
CA LEU A 431 10.13 6.44 26.86
C LEU A 431 11.30 6.25 27.83
N ALA A 432 11.09 6.36 29.15
CA ALA A 432 12.13 6.14 30.14
C ALA A 432 12.71 4.71 30.17
N ILE A 433 11.98 3.71 29.68
CA ILE A 433 12.43 2.30 29.70
C ILE A 433 13.43 2.06 28.57
N SER A 434 14.66 1.66 28.85
CA SER A 434 15.67 1.44 27.80
C SER A 434 15.32 0.27 26.85
N ALA A 435 14.91 -0.88 27.37
CA ALA A 435 14.68 -2.08 26.56
C ALA A 435 13.22 -2.31 26.13
N ASP A 436 13.01 -2.97 24.99
CA ASP A 436 11.66 -3.34 24.49
C ASP A 436 11.10 -4.68 25.04
N THR A 437 11.69 -5.21 26.11
CA THR A 437 11.32 -6.50 26.72
C THR A 437 9.84 -6.55 27.13
N ASP A 438 9.32 -5.50 27.77
CA ASP A 438 7.92 -5.46 28.23
C ASP A 438 6.94 -5.39 27.06
N LEU A 439 7.29 -4.64 26.01
CA LEU A 439 6.54 -4.58 24.77
C LEU A 439 6.44 -5.99 24.15
N ARG A 440 7.57 -6.70 24.10
CA ARG A 440 7.66 -8.06 23.57
C ARG A 440 6.82 -9.03 24.40
N ALA A 441 6.95 -9.01 25.72
CA ALA A 441 6.17 -9.85 26.63
C ALA A 441 4.66 -9.64 26.44
N ALA A 442 4.20 -8.39 26.35
CA ALA A 442 2.80 -8.07 26.10
C ALA A 442 2.31 -8.54 24.71
N LEU A 443 3.17 -8.48 23.69
CA LEU A 443 2.85 -8.99 22.35
C LEU A 443 2.79 -10.52 22.29
N GLU A 444 3.68 -11.21 23.00
CA GLU A 444 3.67 -12.68 23.10
C GLU A 444 2.47 -13.17 23.91
N GLN A 445 2.13 -12.53 25.04
CA GLN A 445 0.88 -12.82 25.76
C GLN A 445 -0.34 -12.67 24.86
N ARG A 446 -0.42 -11.59 24.07
CA ARG A 446 -1.49 -11.41 23.07
C ARG A 446 -1.50 -12.50 22.00
N LYS A 447 -0.34 -13.03 21.62
CA LYS A 447 -0.22 -14.10 20.62
C LYS A 447 -0.67 -15.43 21.20
N VAL A 448 -0.26 -15.77 22.43
CA VAL A 448 -0.66 -16.99 23.15
C VAL A 448 -2.16 -16.99 23.43
N ALA A 449 -2.70 -15.88 23.94
CA ALA A 449 -4.16 -15.72 24.16
C ALA A 449 -4.97 -15.85 22.86
N ARG A 450 -4.34 -15.59 21.70
CA ARG A 450 -4.98 -15.72 20.39
C ARG A 450 -4.76 -17.09 19.73
N SER A 451 -3.90 -17.97 20.24
CA SER A 451 -3.46 -19.18 19.52
C SER A 451 -4.27 -20.46 19.80
N GLY A 452 -5.42 -20.40 20.46
CA GLY A 452 -6.26 -21.58 20.73
C GLY A 452 -7.36 -21.87 19.68
N GLY A 453 -7.81 -23.14 19.61
CA GLY A 453 -9.03 -23.56 18.93
C GLY A 453 -9.08 -23.32 17.41
N ILE A 454 -10.20 -22.79 16.92
CA ILE A 454 -10.49 -22.52 15.50
C ILE A 454 -9.41 -21.66 14.82
N ARG A 455 -8.72 -20.79 15.58
CA ARG A 455 -7.60 -19.97 15.07
C ARG A 455 -6.37 -20.79 14.67
N GLY A 456 -6.09 -21.90 15.36
CA GLY A 456 -5.01 -22.81 15.00
C GLY A 456 -5.23 -23.46 13.64
N LEU A 457 -6.46 -23.92 13.39
CA LEU A 457 -6.86 -24.51 12.12
C LEU A 457 -6.83 -23.46 10.99
N LEU A 458 -7.32 -22.24 11.24
CA LEU A 458 -7.19 -21.10 10.30
C LEU A 458 -5.73 -20.78 9.97
N LYS A 459 -4.80 -20.88 10.93
CA LYS A 459 -3.37 -20.63 10.74
C LYS A 459 -2.74 -21.71 9.86
N MET A 460 -3.03 -22.98 10.11
CA MET A 460 -2.56 -24.10 9.28
C MET A 460 -3.09 -23.97 7.85
N TRP A 461 -4.37 -23.63 7.73
CA TRP A 461 -4.98 -23.38 6.43
C TRP A 461 -4.35 -22.16 5.74
N SER A 462 -4.08 -21.06 6.44
CA SER A 462 -3.32 -19.93 5.89
C SER A 462 -1.92 -20.33 5.41
N LYS A 463 -1.21 -21.21 6.15
CA LYS A 463 0.11 -21.73 5.77
C LYS A 463 0.06 -22.55 4.49
N ALA A 464 -0.95 -23.41 4.31
CA ALA A 464 -1.14 -24.18 3.07
C ALA A 464 -1.38 -23.28 1.84
N GLY A 465 -1.93 -22.08 2.03
CA GLY A 465 -2.11 -21.09 0.96
C GLY A 465 -0.81 -20.43 0.48
N ARG A 466 0.36 -20.78 1.03
CA ARG A 466 1.67 -20.35 0.52
C ARG A 466 2.05 -21.08 -0.76
N ASN A 467 1.57 -22.31 -0.95
CA ASN A 467 1.76 -23.02 -2.21
C ASN A 467 0.98 -22.27 -3.31
N ARG A 468 1.66 -21.96 -4.43
CA ARG A 468 1.10 -21.20 -5.54
C ARG A 468 -0.16 -21.83 -6.14
N ALA A 469 -0.21 -23.16 -6.27
CA ALA A 469 -1.39 -23.86 -6.79
C ALA A 469 -2.59 -23.70 -5.85
N VAL A 470 -2.37 -23.91 -4.54
CA VAL A 470 -3.40 -23.74 -3.51
C VAL A 470 -3.85 -22.27 -3.42
N HIS A 471 -2.92 -21.32 -3.54
CA HIS A 471 -3.22 -19.90 -3.57
C HIS A 471 -4.24 -19.56 -4.67
N TRP A 472 -3.95 -20.01 -5.90
CA TRP A 472 -4.82 -19.73 -7.05
C TRP A 472 -6.12 -20.50 -7.00
N ALA A 473 -6.11 -21.77 -6.57
CA ALA A 473 -7.33 -22.53 -6.36
C ALA A 473 -8.27 -21.80 -5.39
N ARG A 474 -7.75 -21.28 -4.27
CA ARG A 474 -8.55 -20.49 -3.31
C ARG A 474 -9.12 -19.21 -3.90
N LYS A 475 -8.36 -18.55 -4.77
CA LYS A 475 -8.82 -17.34 -5.47
C LYS A 475 -9.95 -17.66 -6.44
N MET A 476 -9.86 -18.79 -7.16
CA MET A 476 -10.88 -19.23 -8.10
C MET A 476 -12.14 -19.77 -7.43
N ILE A 477 -12.02 -20.48 -6.30
CA ILE A 477 -13.17 -21.03 -5.55
C ILE A 477 -14.15 -19.93 -5.12
N VAL A 478 -13.66 -18.73 -4.80
CA VAL A 478 -14.53 -17.59 -4.43
C VAL A 478 -15.33 -17.06 -5.64
N PHE A 479 -15.08 -17.58 -6.83
CA PHE A 479 -15.69 -17.21 -8.11
C PHE A 479 -15.74 -15.68 -8.31
N PRO A 480 -14.57 -15.02 -8.37
CA PRO A 480 -14.47 -13.59 -8.61
C PRO A 480 -15.05 -13.20 -9.97
N ILE A 481 -15.24 -11.90 -10.17
CA ILE A 481 -15.89 -11.33 -11.36
C ILE A 481 -15.25 -11.85 -12.66
N GLY A 482 -13.91 -11.87 -12.73
CA GLY A 482 -13.20 -12.36 -13.92
C GLY A 482 -13.45 -13.83 -14.23
N GLU A 483 -13.42 -14.70 -13.22
CA GLU A 483 -13.72 -16.12 -13.37
C GLU A 483 -15.16 -16.36 -13.80
N ARG A 484 -16.11 -15.54 -13.33
CA ARG A 484 -17.51 -15.63 -13.77
C ARG A 484 -17.68 -15.24 -15.22
N PHE A 485 -17.13 -14.10 -15.64
CA PHE A 485 -17.19 -13.68 -17.03
C PHE A 485 -16.46 -14.64 -17.97
N ALA A 486 -15.35 -15.23 -17.52
CA ALA A 486 -14.67 -16.31 -18.25
C ALA A 486 -15.56 -17.56 -18.39
N ALA A 487 -16.21 -17.98 -17.31
CA ALA A 487 -17.14 -19.11 -17.34
C ALA A 487 -18.31 -18.85 -18.29
N ILE A 488 -18.91 -17.65 -18.25
CA ILE A 488 -19.97 -17.25 -19.20
C ILE A 488 -19.43 -17.34 -20.62
N ALA A 489 -18.33 -16.63 -20.92
CA ALA A 489 -17.79 -16.53 -22.26
C ALA A 489 -17.43 -17.89 -22.86
N ILE A 490 -16.80 -18.77 -22.08
CA ILE A 490 -16.37 -20.10 -22.54
C ILE A 490 -17.58 -21.02 -22.65
N VAL A 491 -18.39 -21.15 -21.59
CA VAL A 491 -19.49 -22.13 -21.59
C VAL A 491 -20.55 -21.77 -22.62
N SER A 492 -20.93 -20.49 -22.75
CA SER A 492 -21.86 -20.07 -23.81
C SER A 492 -21.29 -20.32 -25.21
N ALA A 493 -19.98 -20.13 -25.37
CA ALA A 493 -19.30 -20.36 -26.64
C ALA A 493 -19.04 -21.84 -26.95
N PHE A 494 -19.36 -22.80 -26.06
CA PHE A 494 -19.27 -24.25 -26.32
C PHE A 494 -20.59 -25.01 -26.16
N PHE A 495 -21.51 -24.49 -25.35
CA PHE A 495 -22.75 -25.12 -24.95
C PHE A 495 -23.93 -24.16 -25.03
N ASP A 496 -25.12 -24.61 -24.64
CA ASP A 496 -26.32 -23.79 -24.58
C ASP A 496 -26.39 -22.91 -23.30
N ALA A 497 -27.41 -22.06 -23.26
CA ALA A 497 -27.67 -21.20 -22.11
C ALA A 497 -27.98 -21.98 -20.82
N ARG A 498 -28.58 -23.17 -20.93
CA ARG A 498 -28.93 -24.02 -19.77
C ARG A 498 -27.67 -24.48 -19.05
N VAL A 499 -26.69 -25.02 -19.78
CA VAL A 499 -25.40 -25.45 -19.23
C VAL A 499 -24.65 -24.25 -18.63
N THR A 500 -24.74 -23.08 -19.27
CA THR A 500 -24.15 -21.84 -18.76
C THR A 500 -24.74 -21.47 -17.39
N PHE A 501 -26.06 -21.43 -17.24
CA PHE A 501 -26.68 -21.12 -15.95
C PHE A 501 -26.44 -22.17 -14.88
N ILE A 502 -26.49 -23.46 -15.22
CA ILE A 502 -26.17 -24.54 -14.28
C ILE A 502 -24.75 -24.38 -13.75
N THR A 503 -23.79 -24.06 -14.62
CA THR A 503 -22.39 -23.79 -14.22
C THR A 503 -22.31 -22.63 -13.23
N LEU A 504 -23.01 -21.53 -13.51
CA LEU A 504 -23.03 -20.35 -12.65
C LEU A 504 -23.66 -20.63 -11.27
N ILE A 505 -24.75 -21.39 -11.23
CA ILE A 505 -25.45 -21.76 -9.99
C ILE A 505 -24.58 -22.70 -9.16
N ILE A 506 -24.01 -23.75 -9.76
CA ILE A 506 -23.19 -24.73 -9.03
C ILE A 506 -21.95 -24.05 -8.46
N TRP A 507 -21.18 -23.34 -9.30
CA TRP A 507 -19.96 -22.69 -8.84
C TRP A 507 -20.26 -21.51 -7.90
N GLY A 508 -21.30 -20.73 -8.18
CA GLY A 508 -21.79 -19.66 -7.30
C GLY A 508 -22.19 -20.19 -5.91
N GLY A 509 -22.82 -21.36 -5.86
CA GLY A 509 -23.21 -22.04 -4.62
C GLY A 509 -21.98 -22.48 -3.82
N ILE A 510 -21.02 -23.14 -4.46
CA ILE A 510 -19.73 -23.52 -3.85
C ILE A 510 -19.01 -22.28 -3.31
N ALA A 511 -18.94 -21.20 -4.10
CA ALA A 511 -18.30 -19.96 -3.72
C ALA A 511 -18.96 -19.29 -2.51
N THR A 512 -20.29 -19.31 -2.47
CA THR A 512 -21.09 -18.75 -1.38
C THR A 512 -20.89 -19.55 -0.09
N ALA A 513 -20.98 -20.88 -0.17
CA ALA A 513 -20.72 -21.77 0.96
C ALA A 513 -19.29 -21.58 1.50
N TYR A 514 -18.29 -21.62 0.62
CA TYR A 514 -16.90 -21.43 1.01
C TYR A 514 -16.63 -20.07 1.69
N SER A 515 -17.18 -19.00 1.12
CA SER A 515 -17.00 -17.65 1.66
C SER A 515 -17.72 -17.48 3.00
N LEU A 516 -18.93 -18.02 3.15
CA LEU A 516 -19.71 -17.97 4.38
C LEU A 516 -19.02 -18.77 5.49
N THR A 517 -18.63 -20.02 5.22
CA THR A 517 -17.90 -20.86 6.19
C THR A 517 -16.61 -20.20 6.64
N GLY A 518 -15.81 -19.65 5.71
CA GLY A 518 -14.58 -18.93 6.04
C GLY A 518 -14.80 -17.68 6.88
N ARG A 519 -15.96 -17.01 6.73
CA ARG A 519 -16.34 -15.84 7.54
C ARG A 519 -16.85 -16.24 8.91
N LEU A 520 -17.73 -17.24 8.99
CA LEU A 520 -18.22 -17.79 10.25
C LEU A 520 -17.06 -18.28 11.12
N MET A 521 -16.12 -19.04 10.55
CA MET A 521 -14.92 -19.47 11.26
C MET A 521 -14.11 -18.28 11.79
N ARG A 522 -13.97 -17.20 11.03
CA ARG A 522 -13.25 -15.99 11.49
C ARG A 522 -14.02 -15.16 12.52
N SER A 523 -15.35 -15.23 12.53
CA SER A 523 -16.18 -14.54 13.52
C SER A 523 -16.27 -15.31 14.84
N LEU A 524 -16.28 -16.64 14.78
CA LEU A 524 -16.27 -17.53 15.95
C LEU A 524 -14.87 -17.66 16.58
N ALA A 525 -13.83 -17.34 15.83
CA ALA A 525 -12.42 -17.37 16.21
C ALA A 525 -11.99 -16.14 16.99
#